data_AF-A0A820B3J2-F1
#
_entry.id   AF-A0A820B3J2-F1
#
_cell.length_a   1.000
_cell.length_b   1.000
_cell.length_c   1.000
_cell.angle_alpha   90.00
_cell.angle_beta   90.00
_cell.angle_gamma   90.00
#
_symmetry.space_group_name_H-M   'P 1'
#
loop_
_entity.id
_entity.type
_entity.pdbx_description
1 polymer ?
#
loop_
_entity_poly.entity_id
_entity_poly.type
_entity_poly.pdbx_seq_one_letter_code
_entity_poly.pdbx_strand_id
1 'polypeptide(L)'
;MTTTGKESITLMLTATTGPLTTTTTEPSSTITTTTTTTESSTTTTTETSTTTTTEPSSTITTTTTTIESSTTTTTESSTITTTEPSTTPPVLISLDSIDEVIYGIHGTKINQDSQASQSGESHNQYHPSAPPANACDGDTSTKYLHFGWCQSDQWEVYCGLDTGFYLELKRGASLVTGLQICTANDRESRDPLTVSLEGSNQSGSSLTLGSSWNLIYNGPSGLETDPGRLTCGIMQLINNSIQYKSYRFLVTSKRDIENSVQYSELKLFGY
;
A
#
# COMPACT_ATOMS: atom_id res chain seq x y z
N MET A 1 55.70 49.45 24.09
CA MET A 1 55.57 48.31 25.02
C MET A 1 54.57 48.69 26.09
N THR A 2 53.66 47.76 26.38
CA THR A 2 52.80 47.62 27.57
C THR A 2 51.76 48.70 27.90
N THR A 3 50.54 48.43 27.41
CA THR A 3 49.25 48.96 27.84
C THR A 3 48.92 48.51 29.28
N THR A 4 48.50 49.44 30.14
CA THR A 4 48.07 49.18 31.53
C THR A 4 46.56 49.28 31.62
N GLY A 5 45.92 48.23 32.13
CA GLY A 5 44.47 48.16 32.36
C GLY A 5 44.03 48.94 33.60
N LYS A 6 42.77 49.38 33.58
CA LYS A 6 42.07 49.87 34.77
C LYS A 6 40.65 49.32 34.76
N GLU A 7 40.35 48.52 35.77
CA GLU A 7 39.06 47.94 36.11
C GLU A 7 38.06 49.03 36.50
N SER A 8 36.78 48.81 36.21
CA SER A 8 35.68 49.51 36.86
C SER A 8 34.62 48.49 37.27
N ILE A 9 34.30 48.52 38.56
CA ILE A 9 33.32 47.68 39.25
C ILE A 9 31.93 48.28 39.04
N THR A 10 30.95 47.47 38.63
CA THR A 10 29.52 47.80 38.70
C THR A 10 28.79 46.67 39.42
N LEU A 11 28.20 46.99 40.58
CA LEU A 11 27.49 46.05 41.44
C LEU A 11 25.98 46.07 41.14
N MET A 12 25.45 44.85 41.11
CA MET A 12 24.09 44.36 40.89
C MET A 12 22.93 45.13 41.55
N LEU A 13 21.82 45.26 40.81
CA LEU A 13 20.47 45.09 41.36
C LEU A 13 19.73 43.98 40.57
N THR A 14 19.18 43.04 41.32
CA THR A 14 18.49 41.82 40.89
C THR A 14 17.04 42.10 40.43
N ALA A 15 16.61 41.49 39.33
CA ALA A 15 15.21 41.29 39.00
C ALA A 15 14.98 39.84 38.55
N THR A 16 14.10 39.14 39.26
CA THR A 16 13.65 37.78 38.96
C THR A 16 12.44 37.84 38.04
N THR A 17 12.52 37.24 36.85
CA THR A 17 11.36 37.03 35.96
C THR A 17 11.39 35.62 35.41
N GLY A 18 10.34 34.84 35.67
CA GLY A 18 10.17 33.45 35.25
C GLY A 18 10.01 33.27 33.74
N PRO A 19 10.01 32.02 33.25
CA PRO A 19 9.91 31.73 31.82
C PRO A 19 8.54 32.11 31.27
N LEU A 20 8.54 32.97 30.25
CA LEU A 20 7.39 33.31 29.43
C LEU A 20 7.18 32.19 28.39
N THR A 21 6.03 31.53 28.46
CA THR A 21 5.60 30.55 27.45
C THR A 21 5.09 31.32 26.24
N THR A 22 5.80 31.27 25.12
CA THR A 22 5.32 31.78 23.82
C THR A 22 4.59 30.67 23.08
N THR A 23 3.26 30.73 23.08
CA THR A 23 2.41 29.94 22.19
C THR A 23 2.37 30.64 20.83
N THR A 24 3.02 30.05 19.82
CA THR A 24 2.88 30.48 18.43
C THR A 24 1.64 29.81 17.84
N THR A 25 0.53 30.54 17.76
CA THR A 25 -0.60 30.18 16.89
C THR A 25 -0.32 30.69 15.48
N GLU A 26 -0.18 29.77 14.54
CA GLU A 26 -0.06 30.05 13.11
C GLU A 26 -1.37 30.65 12.57
N PRO A 27 -1.34 31.73 11.77
CA PRO A 27 -2.55 32.27 11.17
C PRO A 27 -2.99 31.38 10.00
N SER A 28 -4.15 30.74 10.13
CA SER A 28 -4.87 30.15 9.00
C SER A 28 -5.37 31.29 8.09
N SER A 29 -4.77 31.44 6.92
CA SER A 29 -5.25 32.36 5.89
C SER A 29 -6.38 31.71 5.11
N THR A 30 -7.63 32.11 5.35
CA THR A 30 -8.75 31.79 4.47
C THR A 30 -8.72 32.74 3.27
N ILE A 31 -8.46 32.21 2.08
CA ILE A 31 -8.63 32.95 0.82
C ILE A 31 -10.02 32.60 0.28
N THR A 32 -10.95 33.57 0.31
CA THR A 32 -12.27 33.44 -0.33
C THR A 32 -12.17 33.94 -1.78
N THR A 33 -12.10 33.02 -2.73
CA THR A 33 -12.22 33.35 -4.15
C THR A 33 -13.69 33.19 -4.56
N THR A 34 -14.34 34.31 -4.89
CA THR A 34 -15.69 34.29 -5.49
C THR A 34 -15.53 34.27 -7.01
N THR A 35 -15.73 33.12 -7.64
CA THR A 35 -15.78 33.02 -9.10
C THR A 35 -17.24 33.12 -9.54
N THR A 36 -17.59 34.19 -10.26
CA THR A 36 -18.89 34.31 -10.92
C THR A 36 -18.75 33.77 -12.34
N THR A 37 -19.31 32.59 -12.60
CA THR A 37 -19.39 32.06 -13.96
C THR A 37 -20.77 32.40 -14.52
N THR A 38 -20.81 33.26 -15.52
CA THR A 38 -22.03 33.53 -16.29
C THR A 38 -22.12 32.50 -17.41
N GLU A 39 -22.87 31.42 -17.20
CA GLU A 39 -23.21 30.51 -18.30
C GLU A 39 -24.41 31.06 -19.08
N SER A 40 -24.21 31.27 -20.38
CA SER A 40 -25.26 31.61 -21.33
C SER A 40 -25.39 30.43 -22.29
N SER A 41 -26.47 29.65 -22.16
CA SER A 41 -26.79 28.59 -23.11
C SER A 41 -27.77 29.11 -24.18
N THR A 42 -27.38 29.05 -25.45
CA THR A 42 -28.28 29.23 -26.60
C THR A 42 -28.56 27.88 -27.25
N THR A 43 -29.83 27.47 -27.29
CA THR A 43 -30.28 26.28 -28.02
C THR A 43 -30.89 26.73 -29.35
N THR A 44 -30.23 26.41 -30.47
CA THR A 44 -30.75 26.66 -31.82
C THR A 44 -31.36 25.37 -32.36
N THR A 45 -32.67 25.38 -32.62
CA THR A 45 -33.37 24.27 -33.29
C THR A 45 -33.66 24.70 -34.73
N THR A 46 -33.01 24.06 -35.71
CA THR A 46 -33.25 24.28 -37.14
C THR A 46 -34.24 23.22 -37.64
N GLU A 47 -35.46 23.63 -37.99
CA GLU A 47 -36.40 22.76 -38.70
C GLU A 47 -36.35 23.05 -40.20
N THR A 48 -36.00 22.02 -40.98
CA THR A 48 -36.02 22.04 -42.44
C THR A 48 -37.26 21.28 -42.92
N SER A 49 -38.18 21.95 -43.61
CA SER A 49 -39.35 21.31 -44.20
C SER A 49 -39.29 21.45 -45.73
N THR A 50 -39.35 20.31 -46.44
CA THR A 50 -39.29 20.24 -47.91
C THR A 50 -40.64 19.82 -48.46
N THR A 51 -41.25 20.65 -49.30
CA THR A 51 -42.51 20.32 -49.98
C THR A 51 -42.26 20.12 -51.47
N THR A 52 -42.63 18.95 -52.00
CA THR A 52 -42.49 18.60 -53.43
C THR A 52 -43.86 18.71 -54.10
N THR A 53 -43.96 19.50 -55.17
CA THR A 53 -45.16 19.59 -56.01
C THR A 53 -44.79 19.44 -57.49
N THR A 54 -45.56 18.62 -58.22
CA THR A 54 -45.40 18.26 -59.63
C THR A 54 -46.14 19.21 -60.58
N GLU A 55 -45.41 20.00 -61.38
CA GLU A 55 -45.76 20.45 -62.75
C GLU A 55 -44.58 21.26 -63.37
N PRO A 56 -44.49 21.42 -64.70
CA PRO A 56 -43.32 21.97 -65.36
C PRO A 56 -43.33 23.51 -65.32
N SER A 57 -42.15 24.10 -65.12
CA SER A 57 -41.87 25.54 -65.12
C SER A 57 -42.28 26.31 -63.86
N SER A 58 -41.36 26.44 -62.89
CA SER A 58 -41.03 27.72 -62.24
C SER A 58 -39.97 27.58 -61.13
N THR A 59 -39.34 28.72 -60.86
CA THR A 59 -38.22 29.06 -60.00
C THR A 59 -38.35 28.63 -58.53
N ILE A 60 -37.26 28.10 -57.94
CA ILE A 60 -37.15 27.77 -56.51
C ILE A 60 -36.97 29.07 -55.71
N THR A 61 -37.89 29.34 -54.77
CA THR A 61 -37.76 30.43 -53.79
C THR A 61 -37.53 29.82 -52.41
N THR A 62 -36.46 30.23 -51.72
CA THR A 62 -36.17 29.83 -50.33
C THR A 62 -36.58 30.96 -49.40
N THR A 63 -37.44 30.68 -48.42
CA THR A 63 -37.83 31.65 -47.37
C THR A 63 -37.25 31.20 -46.04
N THR A 64 -36.48 32.08 -45.39
CA THR A 64 -35.91 31.84 -44.06
C THR A 64 -36.64 32.71 -43.04
N THR A 65 -37.28 32.08 -42.05
CA THR A 65 -37.95 32.79 -40.94
C THR A 65 -37.06 32.72 -39.70
N THR A 66 -36.73 33.87 -39.12
CA THR A 66 -35.94 33.97 -37.89
C THR A 66 -36.90 34.15 -36.71
N ILE A 67 -36.78 33.31 -35.66
CA ILE A 67 -37.57 33.43 -34.43
C ILE A 67 -36.65 33.99 -33.33
N GLU A 68 -37.09 35.06 -32.65
CA GLU A 68 -36.40 35.65 -31.49
C GLU A 68 -36.41 34.71 -30.28
N SER A 69 -35.30 34.69 -29.53
CA SER A 69 -35.11 33.85 -28.34
C SER A 69 -34.98 34.73 -27.09
N SER A 70 -35.70 34.38 -26.02
CA SER A 70 -35.66 35.08 -24.71
C SER A 70 -34.76 34.35 -23.71
N THR A 71 -33.87 35.08 -23.04
CA THR A 71 -32.96 34.58 -22.01
C THR A 71 -33.58 34.66 -20.61
N THR A 72 -33.41 33.61 -19.79
CA THR A 72 -33.75 33.59 -18.36
C THR A 72 -32.49 33.27 -17.55
N THR A 73 -32.17 34.12 -16.57
CA THR A 73 -30.98 34.00 -15.73
C THR A 73 -31.36 33.37 -14.39
N THR A 74 -30.71 32.28 -13.99
CA THR A 74 -30.83 31.69 -12.65
C THR A 74 -29.46 31.71 -11.97
N THR A 75 -29.41 32.18 -10.73
CA THR A 75 -28.17 32.30 -9.94
C THR A 75 -28.16 31.21 -8.87
N GLU A 76 -27.31 30.19 -9.02
CA GLU A 76 -27.02 29.22 -7.97
C GLU A 76 -25.67 29.52 -7.32
N SER A 77 -25.63 29.49 -5.98
CA SER A 77 -24.42 29.65 -5.18
C SER A 77 -24.00 28.29 -4.63
N SER A 78 -22.84 27.80 -5.05
CA SER A 78 -22.23 26.55 -4.54
C SER A 78 -20.93 26.87 -3.82
N THR A 79 -20.81 26.39 -2.58
CA THR A 79 -19.60 26.52 -1.76
C THR A 79 -18.70 25.31 -2.03
N ILE A 80 -17.62 25.51 -2.80
CA ILE A 80 -16.60 24.48 -3.01
C ILE A 80 -15.60 24.58 -1.85
N THR A 81 -15.57 23.56 -0.99
CA THR A 81 -14.51 23.42 0.01
C THR A 81 -13.32 22.77 -0.68
N THR A 82 -12.32 23.55 -1.06
CA THR A 82 -11.02 23.02 -1.49
C THR A 82 -10.19 22.75 -0.24
N THR A 83 -10.10 21.48 0.15
CA THR A 83 -9.07 21.04 1.12
C THR A 83 -7.70 21.14 0.46
N GLU A 84 -6.78 21.89 1.06
CA GLU A 84 -5.36 21.84 0.66
C GLU A 84 -4.85 20.40 0.68
N PRO A 85 -4.08 19.95 -0.32
CA PRO A 85 -3.41 18.66 -0.25
C PRO A 85 -2.43 18.69 0.93
N SER A 86 -2.52 17.69 1.80
CA SER A 86 -1.56 17.48 2.88
C SER A 86 -0.13 17.49 2.32
N THR A 87 0.69 18.44 2.78
CA THR A 87 2.11 18.60 2.40
C THR A 87 3.03 17.69 3.22
N THR A 88 2.49 16.86 4.11
CA THR A 88 3.29 15.88 4.84
C THR A 88 3.60 14.71 3.91
N PRO A 89 4.88 14.43 3.61
CA PRO A 89 5.23 13.26 2.81
C PRO A 89 4.65 12.01 3.48
N PRO A 90 4.07 11.08 2.70
CA PRO A 90 3.45 9.90 3.28
C PRO A 90 4.53 9.10 4.01
N VAL A 91 4.24 8.72 5.26
CA VAL A 91 5.17 8.00 6.13
C VAL A 91 5.03 6.50 5.85
N LEU A 92 6.14 5.85 5.53
CA LEU A 92 6.17 4.41 5.34
C LEU A 92 5.97 3.71 6.69
N ILE A 93 4.88 2.97 6.85
CA ILE A 93 4.54 2.25 8.09
C ILE A 93 4.52 0.74 7.85
N SER A 94 4.73 -0.05 8.92
CA SER A 94 4.38 -1.48 8.89
C SER A 94 2.86 -1.61 8.78
N LEU A 95 2.40 -2.44 7.85
CA LEU A 95 0.99 -2.69 7.56
C LEU A 95 0.50 -4.01 8.15
N ASP A 96 1.42 -4.90 8.47
CA ASP A 96 1.23 -6.12 9.23
C ASP A 96 1.14 -5.79 10.72
N SER A 97 -0.08 -5.60 11.22
CA SER A 97 -0.29 -5.46 12.66
C SER A 97 -0.19 -6.82 13.36
N ILE A 98 0.21 -6.82 14.64
CA ILE A 98 0.27 -8.03 15.47
C ILE A 98 -1.08 -8.76 15.63
N ASP A 99 -2.18 -8.10 15.25
CA ASP A 99 -3.52 -8.65 15.34
C ASP A 99 -4.00 -9.25 14.01
N GLU A 100 -3.25 -9.17 12.91
CA GLU A 100 -3.68 -9.75 11.65
C GLU A 100 -3.79 -11.28 11.74
N VAL A 101 -4.85 -11.83 11.15
CA VAL A 101 -5.00 -13.29 11.09
C VAL A 101 -4.19 -13.80 9.91
N ILE A 102 -3.16 -14.60 10.21
CA ILE A 102 -2.28 -15.19 9.21
C ILE A 102 -2.76 -16.59 8.84
N TYR A 103 -3.07 -16.79 7.56
CA TYR A 103 -3.54 -18.06 7.03
C TYR A 103 -2.41 -18.77 6.28
N GLY A 104 -1.79 -19.77 6.91
CA GLY A 104 -0.76 -20.60 6.28
C GLY A 104 -1.30 -21.37 5.08
N ILE A 105 -0.52 -21.39 4.00
CA ILE A 105 -0.87 -22.07 2.75
C ILE A 105 0.31 -22.86 2.17
N HIS A 106 -0.02 -23.84 1.32
CA HIS A 106 0.94 -24.69 0.64
C HIS A 106 0.48 -25.09 -0.76
N GLY A 107 1.38 -25.78 -1.49
CA GLY A 107 1.11 -26.40 -2.78
C GLY A 107 0.77 -25.38 -3.87
N THR A 108 1.30 -24.16 -3.76
CA THR A 108 0.90 -23.03 -4.58
C THR A 108 2.07 -22.25 -5.12
N LYS A 109 1.86 -21.63 -6.28
CA LYS A 109 2.80 -20.75 -6.97
C LYS A 109 2.07 -19.47 -7.35
N ILE A 110 2.82 -18.50 -7.84
CA ILE A 110 2.26 -17.25 -8.38
C ILE A 110 1.09 -17.56 -9.33
N ASN A 111 -0.03 -16.87 -9.13
CA ASN A 111 -1.28 -17.03 -9.89
C ASN A 111 -1.91 -18.43 -9.87
N GLN A 112 -1.50 -19.33 -8.96
CA GLN A 112 -2.12 -20.66 -8.79
C GLN A 112 -2.95 -20.75 -7.51
N ASP A 113 -3.87 -21.70 -7.49
CA ASP A 113 -4.70 -22.02 -6.33
C ASP A 113 -3.81 -22.48 -5.17
N SER A 114 -4.30 -22.29 -3.95
CA SER A 114 -3.59 -22.66 -2.73
C SER A 114 -4.46 -23.49 -1.80
N GLN A 115 -3.83 -24.38 -1.05
CA GLN A 115 -4.49 -25.16 0.00
C GLN A 115 -4.10 -24.63 1.37
N ALA A 116 -5.02 -24.72 2.33
CA ALA A 116 -4.76 -24.32 3.71
C ALA A 116 -3.83 -25.32 4.40
N SER A 117 -2.79 -24.81 5.04
CA SER A 117 -1.83 -25.64 5.78
C SER A 117 -2.41 -26.14 7.10
N GLN A 118 -1.94 -27.31 7.52
CA GLN A 118 -2.29 -27.93 8.80
C GLN A 118 -1.06 -28.02 9.70
N SER A 119 -1.30 -28.05 11.02
CA SER A 119 -0.25 -28.27 12.01
C SER A 119 0.26 -29.70 11.97
N GLY A 120 1.58 -29.87 11.92
CA GLY A 120 2.23 -31.17 12.00
C GLY A 120 3.67 -31.15 11.46
N GLU A 121 4.27 -32.33 11.30
CA GLU A 121 5.67 -32.48 10.88
C GLU A 121 5.83 -33.21 9.54
N SER A 122 4.73 -33.35 8.79
CA SER A 122 4.68 -34.07 7.53
C SER A 122 4.62 -33.14 6.31
N HIS A 123 4.55 -33.76 5.14
CA HIS A 123 4.27 -33.11 3.87
C HIS A 123 3.13 -32.10 3.97
N ASN A 124 3.36 -30.90 3.45
CA ASN A 124 2.44 -29.77 3.38
C ASN A 124 1.94 -29.25 4.75
N GLN A 125 2.68 -29.51 5.82
CA GLN A 125 2.36 -29.03 7.16
C GLN A 125 3.33 -27.96 7.63
N TYR A 126 2.87 -27.15 8.58
CA TYR A 126 3.71 -26.26 9.38
C TYR A 126 3.98 -26.88 10.74
N HIS A 127 5.15 -26.59 11.29
CA HIS A 127 5.56 -27.15 12.57
C HIS A 127 4.66 -26.63 13.71
N PRO A 128 4.17 -27.50 14.63
CA PRO A 128 3.16 -27.10 15.63
C PRO A 128 3.58 -25.96 16.56
N SER A 129 4.87 -25.83 16.87
CA SER A 129 5.40 -24.74 17.72
C SER A 129 5.85 -23.51 16.92
N ALA A 130 5.67 -23.52 15.60
CA ALA A 130 6.08 -22.45 14.70
C ALA A 130 4.95 -22.17 13.68
N PRO A 131 3.74 -21.81 14.16
CA PRO A 131 2.56 -21.62 13.32
C PRO A 131 2.67 -20.38 12.41
N PRO A 132 1.76 -20.25 11.41
CA PRO A 132 1.72 -19.08 10.52
C PRO A 132 1.61 -17.74 11.24
N ALA A 133 0.98 -17.68 12.42
CA ALA A 133 0.84 -16.45 13.19
C ALA A 133 2.20 -15.82 13.56
N ASN A 134 3.24 -16.64 13.73
CA ASN A 134 4.60 -16.19 14.04
C ASN A 134 5.36 -15.61 12.81
N ALA A 135 4.67 -15.39 11.70
CA ALA A 135 5.28 -14.78 10.52
C ALA A 135 5.21 -13.25 10.55
N CYS A 136 4.34 -12.65 11.37
CA CYS A 136 4.03 -11.22 11.39
C CYS A 136 3.62 -10.75 12.80
N ASP A 137 4.14 -11.38 13.86
CA ASP A 137 3.78 -11.08 15.26
C ASP A 137 4.67 -10.00 15.90
N GLY A 138 5.64 -9.45 15.16
CA GLY A 138 6.52 -8.39 15.62
C GLY A 138 7.57 -8.84 16.63
N ASP A 139 7.80 -10.15 16.75
CA ASP A 139 8.76 -10.78 17.66
C ASP A 139 9.72 -11.68 16.88
N THR A 140 10.93 -11.19 16.63
CA THR A 140 11.94 -11.98 15.91
C THR A 140 12.41 -13.24 16.64
N SER A 141 12.01 -13.44 17.91
CA SER A 141 12.30 -14.65 18.68
C SER A 141 11.36 -15.82 18.40
N THR A 142 10.20 -15.57 17.78
CA THR A 142 9.31 -16.61 17.26
C THR A 142 9.67 -16.92 15.80
N LYS A 143 9.01 -17.91 15.20
CA LYS A 143 9.17 -18.24 13.78
C LYS A 143 7.98 -18.94 13.20
N TYR A 144 7.78 -18.75 11.91
CA TYR A 144 7.00 -19.64 11.07
C TYR A 144 7.94 -20.64 10.39
N LEU A 145 7.60 -21.93 10.44
CA LEU A 145 8.35 -23.01 9.79
C LEU A 145 7.41 -23.92 9.03
N HIS A 146 7.71 -24.16 7.76
CA HIS A 146 6.88 -24.98 6.88
C HIS A 146 7.71 -26.01 6.11
N PHE A 147 7.25 -27.27 6.11
CA PHE A 147 7.98 -28.38 5.47
C PHE A 147 7.71 -28.45 3.95
N GLY A 148 6.57 -27.93 3.50
CA GLY A 148 6.21 -27.84 2.08
C GLY A 148 6.20 -29.24 1.46
N TRP A 149 6.95 -29.45 0.39
CA TRP A 149 7.02 -30.75 -0.27
C TRP A 149 7.70 -31.86 0.55
N CYS A 150 8.27 -31.56 1.71
CA CYS A 150 9.00 -32.49 2.55
C CYS A 150 8.31 -32.71 3.91
N GLN A 151 8.90 -33.58 4.72
CA GLN A 151 8.56 -33.82 6.13
C GLN A 151 9.82 -33.63 7.00
N SER A 152 9.69 -33.78 8.32
CA SER A 152 10.78 -33.45 9.25
C SER A 152 12.07 -34.24 9.07
N ASP A 153 12.02 -35.43 8.45
CA ASP A 153 13.17 -36.32 8.20
C ASP A 153 13.64 -36.39 6.73
N GLN A 154 13.35 -35.36 5.93
CA GLN A 154 13.79 -35.26 4.54
C GLN A 154 14.62 -34.00 4.31
N TRP A 155 15.71 -34.06 3.55
CA TRP A 155 16.62 -32.92 3.34
C TRP A 155 16.84 -32.67 1.86
N GLU A 156 16.13 -31.69 1.30
CA GLU A 156 16.19 -31.37 -0.12
C GLU A 156 16.18 -29.87 -0.38
N VAL A 157 16.67 -29.45 -1.55
CA VAL A 157 16.68 -28.03 -1.93
C VAL A 157 15.26 -27.47 -2.08
N TYR A 158 14.27 -28.31 -2.40
CA TYR A 158 12.88 -27.91 -2.65
C TYR A 158 11.95 -27.99 -1.43
N CYS A 159 12.44 -28.43 -0.26
CA CYS A 159 11.62 -28.44 0.96
C CYS A 159 11.20 -27.03 1.35
N GLY A 160 9.98 -26.88 1.86
CA GLY A 160 9.41 -25.57 2.23
C GLY A 160 9.08 -24.64 1.07
N LEU A 161 9.47 -24.93 -0.18
CA LEU A 161 9.07 -24.13 -1.34
C LEU A 161 7.58 -24.31 -1.67
N ASP A 162 7.01 -23.35 -2.40
CA ASP A 162 5.59 -23.32 -2.77
C ASP A 162 4.65 -23.23 -1.55
N THR A 163 5.17 -22.59 -0.49
CA THR A 163 4.47 -22.36 0.78
C THR A 163 4.55 -20.89 1.16
N GLY A 164 3.70 -20.51 2.11
CA GLY A 164 3.69 -19.18 2.67
C GLY A 164 2.41 -18.96 3.43
N PHE A 165 1.81 -17.80 3.24
CA PHE A 165 0.55 -17.43 3.86
C PHE A 165 -0.15 -16.32 3.08
N TYR A 166 -1.40 -16.07 3.43
CA TYR A 166 -2.04 -14.79 3.14
C TYR A 166 -2.61 -14.17 4.41
N LEU A 167 -2.85 -12.87 4.34
CA LEU A 167 -3.57 -12.12 5.37
C LEU A 167 -4.54 -11.14 4.72
N GLU A 168 -5.56 -10.77 5.47
CA GLU A 168 -6.46 -9.67 5.16
C GLU A 168 -6.13 -8.52 6.11
N LEU A 169 -5.80 -7.34 5.58
CA LEU A 169 -5.47 -6.17 6.37
C LEU A 169 -6.71 -5.64 7.09
N LYS A 170 -6.74 -5.70 8.41
CA LYS A 170 -7.81 -5.13 9.26
C LYS A 170 -7.97 -3.63 9.06
N ARG A 171 -6.88 -2.93 8.71
CA ARG A 171 -6.90 -1.49 8.40
C ARG A 171 -7.56 -1.15 7.07
N GLY A 172 -7.96 -2.14 6.28
CA GLY A 172 -8.52 -1.97 4.95
C GLY A 172 -7.45 -1.90 3.86
N ALA A 173 -7.88 -1.55 2.65
CA ALA A 173 -7.01 -1.51 1.49
C ALA A 173 -5.84 -0.55 1.75
N SER A 174 -4.61 -1.05 1.57
CA SER A 174 -3.38 -0.28 1.79
C SER A 174 -2.45 -0.44 0.59
N LEU A 175 -1.52 0.49 0.40
CA LEU A 175 -0.53 0.43 -0.66
C LEU A 175 0.78 -0.12 -0.10
N VAL A 176 1.02 -1.43 -0.23
CA VAL A 176 2.34 -2.00 0.07
C VAL A 176 3.35 -1.58 -1.00
N THR A 177 4.46 -0.97 -0.57
CA THR A 177 5.58 -0.50 -1.40
C THR A 177 6.94 -1.05 -0.94
N GLY A 178 6.97 -1.85 0.13
CA GLY A 178 8.17 -2.55 0.55
C GLY A 178 7.87 -3.82 1.33
N LEU A 179 8.84 -4.72 1.38
CA LEU A 179 8.85 -5.88 2.27
C LEU A 179 10.22 -6.03 2.93
N GLN A 180 10.27 -6.62 4.11
CA GLN A 180 11.51 -7.01 4.77
C GLN A 180 11.28 -8.31 5.52
N ILE A 181 12.22 -9.24 5.41
CA ILE A 181 12.13 -10.54 6.09
C ILE A 181 13.21 -10.61 7.16
N CYS A 182 12.88 -11.20 8.31
CA CYS A 182 13.81 -11.45 9.40
C CYS A 182 14.05 -12.94 9.57
N THR A 183 15.30 -13.28 9.88
CA THR A 183 15.76 -14.64 10.01
C THR A 183 15.29 -15.27 11.32
N ALA A 184 15.07 -16.59 11.31
CA ALA A 184 14.72 -17.32 12.53
C ALA A 184 15.97 -17.74 13.34
N ASN A 185 15.75 -18.47 14.43
CA ASN A 185 16.75 -18.78 15.44
C ASN A 185 17.72 -19.93 15.13
N ASP A 186 17.42 -20.84 14.20
CA ASP A 186 18.12 -22.13 14.13
C ASP A 186 19.16 -22.30 13.01
N ARG A 187 18.77 -22.23 11.73
CA ARG A 187 19.56 -22.67 10.57
C ARG A 187 19.41 -21.70 9.40
N GLU A 188 20.53 -21.19 8.94
CA GLU A 188 20.62 -20.31 7.76
C GLU A 188 20.19 -21.00 6.46
N SER A 189 20.34 -22.33 6.35
CA SER A 189 19.95 -23.12 5.16
C SER A 189 18.45 -23.05 4.85
N ARG A 190 17.63 -22.75 5.87
CA ARG A 190 16.17 -22.59 5.78
C ARG A 190 15.72 -21.19 5.37
N ASP A 191 16.63 -20.23 5.28
CA ASP A 191 16.27 -18.85 4.98
C ASP A 191 15.71 -18.73 3.55
N PRO A 192 14.58 -18.03 3.34
CA PRO A 192 14.10 -17.69 2.01
C PRO A 192 15.13 -16.82 1.28
N LEU A 193 15.45 -17.14 0.02
CA LEU A 193 16.30 -16.30 -0.83
C LEU A 193 15.52 -15.50 -1.86
N THR A 194 14.44 -16.09 -2.39
CA THR A 194 13.52 -15.39 -3.27
C THR A 194 12.10 -15.64 -2.84
N VAL A 195 11.26 -14.64 -3.07
CA VAL A 195 9.87 -14.60 -2.62
C VAL A 195 8.99 -13.94 -3.68
N SER A 196 7.69 -14.17 -3.57
CA SER A 196 6.70 -13.37 -4.28
C SER A 196 5.70 -12.76 -3.32
N LEU A 197 5.21 -11.57 -3.68
CA LEU A 197 4.10 -10.91 -3.03
C LEU A 197 3.02 -10.63 -4.08
N GLU A 198 1.79 -10.96 -3.73
CA GLU A 198 0.61 -10.72 -4.56
C GLU A 198 -0.46 -9.97 -3.76
N GLY A 199 -1.24 -9.14 -4.43
CA GLY A 199 -2.35 -8.37 -3.84
C GLY A 199 -3.72 -8.85 -4.32
N SER A 200 -4.71 -8.82 -3.42
CA SER A 200 -6.12 -9.11 -3.73
C SER A 200 -7.08 -8.12 -3.06
N ASN A 201 -8.21 -7.90 -3.72
CA ASN A 201 -9.38 -7.22 -3.14
C ASN A 201 -10.58 -8.17 -2.98
N GLN A 202 -10.36 -9.47 -3.17
CA GLN A 202 -11.32 -10.54 -2.86
C GLN A 202 -11.34 -10.81 -1.35
N SER A 203 -12.22 -11.70 -0.90
CA SER A 203 -12.36 -12.06 0.52
C SER A 203 -12.79 -13.52 0.69
N GLY A 204 -12.63 -14.04 1.91
CA GLY A 204 -13.09 -15.38 2.27
C GLY A 204 -12.51 -16.47 1.39
N SER A 205 -13.34 -17.44 0.99
CA SER A 205 -12.90 -18.60 0.20
C SER A 205 -12.31 -18.24 -1.17
N SER A 206 -12.59 -17.07 -1.72
CA SER A 206 -11.97 -16.64 -2.98
C SER A 206 -10.46 -16.45 -2.84
N LEU A 207 -9.94 -16.21 -1.63
CA LEU A 207 -8.51 -16.04 -1.39
C LEU A 207 -7.70 -17.33 -1.56
N THR A 208 -8.35 -18.49 -1.68
CA THR A 208 -7.67 -19.75 -2.04
C THR A 208 -7.49 -19.93 -3.55
N LEU A 209 -8.12 -19.08 -4.38
CA LEU A 209 -8.05 -19.17 -5.84
C LEU A 209 -6.90 -18.31 -6.37
N GLY A 210 -6.07 -18.87 -7.24
CA GLY A 210 -4.95 -18.19 -7.87
C GLY A 210 -5.36 -16.97 -8.68
N SER A 211 -6.55 -17.04 -9.30
CA SER A 211 -7.14 -15.95 -10.08
C SER A 211 -7.54 -14.72 -9.25
N SER A 212 -7.59 -14.84 -7.92
CA SER A 212 -7.87 -13.71 -7.02
C SER A 212 -6.65 -12.83 -6.80
N TRP A 213 -5.46 -13.28 -7.16
CA TRP A 213 -4.19 -12.66 -6.81
C TRP A 213 -3.58 -11.94 -8.01
N ASN A 214 -3.03 -10.76 -7.77
CA ASN A 214 -2.24 -10.01 -8.76
C ASN A 214 -0.80 -9.92 -8.28
N LEU A 215 0.14 -10.38 -9.09
CA LEU A 215 1.56 -10.28 -8.77
C LEU A 215 2.00 -8.81 -8.66
N ILE A 216 2.60 -8.46 -7.53
CA ILE A 216 3.19 -7.13 -7.29
C ILE A 216 4.70 -7.19 -7.06
N TYR A 217 5.23 -8.32 -6.61
CA TYR A 217 6.65 -8.54 -6.42
C TYR A 217 7.03 -9.99 -6.69
N ASN A 218 8.14 -10.22 -7.40
CA ASN A 218 8.79 -11.51 -7.51
C ASN A 218 10.29 -11.26 -7.62
N GLY A 219 11.05 -11.64 -6.60
CA GLY A 219 12.42 -11.21 -6.49
C GLY A 219 13.13 -11.67 -5.22
N PRO A 220 14.28 -11.04 -4.91
CA PRO A 220 15.05 -11.37 -3.72
C PRO A 220 14.27 -11.16 -2.41
N SER A 221 14.67 -11.87 -1.35
CA SER A 221 14.10 -11.70 -0.01
C SER A 221 14.78 -10.58 0.79
N GLY A 222 16.00 -10.19 0.39
CA GLY A 222 16.89 -9.36 1.21
C GLY A 222 17.78 -10.16 2.15
N LEU A 223 17.76 -11.49 2.08
CA LEU A 223 18.57 -12.43 2.87
C LEU A 223 19.70 -13.09 2.07
N GLU A 224 19.99 -12.64 0.85
CA GLU A 224 21.05 -13.22 0.00
C GLU A 224 22.40 -13.23 0.73
N THR A 225 22.71 -12.16 1.44
CA THR A 225 23.73 -12.15 2.49
C THR A 225 23.06 -12.45 3.82
N ASP A 226 23.55 -13.45 4.55
CA ASP A 226 23.02 -13.78 5.88
C ASP A 226 23.27 -12.61 6.86
N PRO A 227 22.20 -11.98 7.41
CA PRO A 227 22.33 -10.90 8.39
C PRO A 227 22.62 -11.40 9.83
N GLY A 228 22.76 -12.71 10.04
CA GLY A 228 22.74 -13.36 11.34
C GLY A 228 21.34 -13.83 11.72
N ARG A 229 21.18 -14.41 12.92
CA ARG A 229 19.90 -14.97 13.40
C ARG A 229 19.08 -13.93 14.17
N LEU A 230 17.76 -14.02 14.09
CA LEU A 230 16.81 -13.05 14.69
C LEU A 230 16.98 -11.63 14.15
N THR A 231 17.55 -11.50 12.95
CA THR A 231 17.94 -10.23 12.35
C THR A 231 17.22 -10.04 11.01
N CYS A 232 16.79 -8.81 10.76
CA CYS A 232 16.14 -8.46 9.50
C CYS A 232 17.17 -8.22 8.38
N GLY A 233 16.85 -8.71 7.19
CA GLY A 233 17.63 -8.48 5.98
C GLY A 233 17.45 -7.09 5.40
N ILE A 234 17.91 -6.92 4.16
CA ILE A 234 17.74 -5.68 3.40
C ILE A 234 16.27 -5.54 2.97
N MET A 235 15.64 -4.39 3.25
CA MET A 235 14.29 -4.09 2.77
C MET A 235 14.25 -4.05 1.24
N GLN A 236 13.29 -4.74 0.65
CA GLN A 236 13.04 -4.76 -0.78
C GLN A 236 11.96 -3.73 -1.12
N LEU A 237 12.25 -2.86 -2.09
CA LEU A 237 11.29 -1.90 -2.62
C LEU A 237 10.42 -2.54 -3.69
N ILE A 238 9.11 -2.28 -3.63
CA ILE A 238 8.09 -2.87 -4.49
C ILE A 238 7.44 -1.75 -5.30
N ASN A 239 7.46 -1.89 -6.63
CA ASN A 239 6.80 -0.96 -7.54
C ASN A 239 5.31 -1.32 -7.69
N ASN A 240 4.52 -1.05 -6.66
CA ASN A 240 3.08 -1.24 -6.65
C ASN A 240 2.37 0.12 -6.67
N SER A 241 1.30 0.22 -7.46
CA SER A 241 0.46 1.42 -7.58
C SER A 241 -1.00 1.16 -7.20
N ILE A 242 -1.34 -0.06 -6.77
CA ILE A 242 -2.69 -0.48 -6.45
C ILE A 242 -2.79 -0.84 -4.96
N GLN A 243 -3.82 -0.32 -4.30
CA GLN A 243 -4.14 -0.68 -2.92
C GLN A 243 -4.92 -1.99 -2.88
N TYR A 244 -4.51 -2.89 -1.99
CA TYR A 244 -5.14 -4.19 -1.81
C TYR A 244 -5.55 -4.40 -0.36
N LYS A 245 -6.66 -5.11 -0.17
CA LYS A 245 -7.17 -5.53 1.15
C LYS A 245 -6.44 -6.75 1.69
N SER A 246 -5.89 -7.58 0.80
CA SER A 246 -5.25 -8.84 1.17
C SER A 246 -3.93 -8.98 0.44
N TYR A 247 -2.97 -9.62 1.11
CA TYR A 247 -1.66 -9.92 0.56
C TYR A 247 -1.33 -11.39 0.73
N ARG A 248 -0.76 -11.99 -0.31
CA ARG A 248 -0.25 -13.37 -0.31
C ARG A 248 1.25 -13.35 -0.51
N PHE A 249 1.95 -13.96 0.43
CA PHE A 249 3.40 -14.11 0.44
C PHE A 249 3.75 -15.57 0.19
N LEU A 250 4.67 -15.81 -0.75
CA LEU A 250 5.16 -17.15 -1.08
C LEU A 250 6.68 -17.18 -1.09
N VAL A 251 7.25 -18.28 -0.58
CA VAL A 251 8.67 -18.58 -0.74
C VAL A 251 8.90 -19.32 -2.05
N THR A 252 9.80 -18.80 -2.89
CA THR A 252 10.10 -19.35 -4.22
C THR A 252 11.48 -20.00 -4.30
N SER A 253 12.41 -19.66 -3.39
CA SER A 253 13.66 -20.41 -3.18
C SER A 253 14.18 -20.22 -1.75
N LYS A 254 15.09 -21.10 -1.31
CA LYS A 254 15.77 -21.03 -0.02
C LYS A 254 17.28 -21.27 -0.15
N ARG A 255 18.02 -20.94 0.92
CA ARG A 255 19.49 -20.86 0.89
C ARG A 255 20.20 -22.15 0.51
N ASP A 256 19.83 -23.27 1.14
CA ASP A 256 20.50 -24.55 0.89
C ASP A 256 19.60 -25.75 1.20
N ILE A 257 20.13 -26.96 1.11
CA ILE A 257 19.47 -28.22 1.45
C ILE A 257 19.10 -28.25 2.93
N GLU A 258 17.81 -28.41 3.20
CA GLU A 258 17.26 -28.56 4.53
C GLU A 258 15.83 -29.10 4.45
N ASN A 259 15.24 -29.52 5.56
CA ASN A 259 13.89 -30.11 5.59
C ASN A 259 12.72 -29.14 5.46
N SER A 260 12.97 -27.83 5.51
CA SER A 260 11.92 -26.81 5.61
C SER A 260 12.43 -25.43 5.23
N VAL A 261 11.51 -24.48 5.16
CA VAL A 261 11.79 -23.05 5.18
C VAL A 261 11.38 -22.47 6.52
N GLN A 262 12.05 -21.40 6.96
CA GLN A 262 11.64 -20.64 8.13
C GLN A 262 12.00 -19.16 8.04
N TYR A 263 11.27 -18.34 8.80
CA TYR A 263 11.56 -16.93 9.01
C TYR A 263 10.81 -16.47 10.27
N SER A 264 11.35 -15.45 10.93
CA SER A 264 10.74 -14.90 12.15
C SER A 264 9.74 -13.80 11.85
N GLU A 265 9.95 -13.03 10.78
CA GLU A 265 9.06 -11.93 10.42
C GLU A 265 9.03 -11.74 8.91
N LEU A 266 7.86 -11.37 8.40
CA LEU A 266 7.65 -10.64 7.17
C LEU A 266 6.98 -9.33 7.53
N LYS A 267 7.71 -8.23 7.33
CA LYS A 267 7.23 -6.87 7.52
C LYS A 267 6.79 -6.29 6.19
N LEU A 268 5.56 -5.79 6.11
CA LEU A 268 5.02 -5.15 4.92
C LEU A 268 4.96 -3.65 5.12
N PHE A 269 5.59 -2.89 4.23
CA PHE A 269 5.72 -1.45 4.37
C PHE A 269 4.87 -0.71 3.35
N GLY A 270 4.16 0.33 3.77
CA GLY A 270 3.29 1.06 2.86
C GLY A 270 2.52 2.23 3.47
N TYR A 271 1.41 2.57 2.81
CA TYR A 271 0.52 3.69 3.14
C TYR A 271 -0.93 3.21 3.29
#